data_AF-E1NU59-F1
#
_entry.id   AF-E1NU59-F1
#
_cell.length_a   1.000
_cell.length_b   1.000
_cell.length_c   1.000
_cell.angle_alpha   90.00
_cell.angle_beta   90.00
_cell.angle_gamma   90.00
#
_symmetry.space_group_name_H-M   'P 1'
#
loop_
_entity.id
_entity.type
_entity.pdbx_description
1 polymer ?
#
loop_
_entity_poly.entity_id
_entity_poly.type
_entity_poly.pdbx_seq_one_letter_code
_entity_poly.pdbx_strand_id
1 'polypeptide(L)'
;MSMYTDPDHIHVQDPGKVEGNTVFTYLDVFDPDKDKVASLKEQYQKGGLGDVKLKQYLYQVIEAELMPIRERRANFAQNTAEVYEMLQEGSRKANVVANQTLAEVREAIGLNYFDHK
;
A
#
# COMPACT_ATOMS: atom_id res chain seq x y z
N MET A 1 5.03 7.39 17.59
CA MET A 1 4.13 7.75 18.71
C MET A 1 3.34 9.05 18.49
N SER A 2 3.65 9.85 17.45
CA SER A 2 3.04 11.18 17.20
C SER A 2 1.77 11.16 16.33
N MET A 3 1.24 9.99 15.93
CA MET A 3 0.02 9.93 15.12
C MET A 3 -1.15 10.59 15.85
N TYR A 4 -1.93 11.37 15.13
CA TYR A 4 -3.14 12.02 15.64
C TYR A 4 -4.22 10.99 15.94
N THR A 5 -4.83 11.10 17.10
CA THR A 5 -5.89 10.20 17.59
C THR A 5 -7.16 10.98 17.82
N ASP A 6 -7.39 11.42 19.05
CA ASP A 6 -8.58 12.15 19.48
C ASP A 6 -8.14 13.21 20.51
N PRO A 7 -8.38 14.51 20.28
CA PRO A 7 -7.99 15.58 21.21
C PRO A 7 -8.76 15.51 22.53
N ASP A 8 -9.93 14.88 22.56
CA ASP A 8 -10.79 14.80 23.74
C ASP A 8 -10.46 13.57 24.61
N HIS A 9 -9.65 12.63 24.10
CA HIS A 9 -9.19 11.44 24.84
C HIS A 9 -7.89 11.73 25.61
N ILE A 10 -8.04 12.37 26.78
CA ILE A 10 -6.90 12.87 27.58
C ILE A 10 -6.33 11.79 28.50
N HIS A 11 -7.19 11.03 29.19
CA HIS A 11 -6.80 9.94 30.09
C HIS A 11 -7.25 8.60 29.54
N VAL A 12 -6.58 7.52 29.97
CA VAL A 12 -6.88 6.16 29.51
C VAL A 12 -8.31 5.73 29.83
N GLN A 13 -8.89 6.23 30.93
CA GLN A 13 -10.25 5.90 31.36
C GLN A 13 -11.32 6.70 30.62
N ASP A 14 -10.94 7.79 29.94
CA ASP A 14 -11.89 8.63 29.23
C ASP A 14 -12.40 7.87 27.99
N PRO A 15 -13.69 7.99 27.63
CA PRO A 15 -14.19 7.43 26.39
C PRO A 15 -13.61 8.20 25.20
N GLY A 16 -13.09 7.49 24.21
CA GLY A 16 -12.52 8.07 23.00
C GLY A 16 -13.39 7.93 21.76
N LYS A 17 -13.21 8.83 20.80
CA LYS A 17 -13.87 8.84 19.50
C LYS A 17 -13.07 8.06 18.44
N VAL A 18 -13.73 7.11 17.79
CA VAL A 18 -13.15 6.32 16.67
C VAL A 18 -13.19 7.09 15.36
N GLU A 19 -14.28 7.82 15.10
CA GLU A 19 -14.41 8.65 13.89
C GLU A 19 -13.41 9.81 13.92
N GLY A 20 -12.59 9.93 12.88
CA GLY A 20 -11.51 10.93 12.79
C GLY A 20 -10.18 10.49 13.40
N ASN A 21 -10.14 9.33 14.08
CA ASN A 21 -8.91 8.80 14.65
C ASN A 21 -8.10 8.02 13.60
N THR A 22 -6.97 8.60 13.18
CA THR A 22 -6.13 8.03 12.11
C THR A 22 -5.57 6.64 12.45
N VAL A 23 -5.38 6.34 13.74
CA VAL A 23 -4.85 5.05 14.17
C VAL A 23 -5.86 3.93 13.87
N PHE A 24 -7.15 4.16 14.13
CA PHE A 24 -8.20 3.20 13.76
C PHE A 24 -8.39 3.10 12.25
N THR A 25 -8.28 4.21 11.51
CA THR A 25 -8.31 4.16 10.03
C THR A 25 -7.20 3.26 9.48
N TYR A 26 -6.00 3.32 10.04
CA TYR A 26 -4.89 2.47 9.60
C TYR A 26 -5.09 1.02 10.03
N LEU A 27 -5.57 0.75 11.25
CA LEU A 27 -5.92 -0.61 11.67
C LEU A 27 -7.00 -1.22 10.78
N ASP A 28 -8.01 -0.44 10.38
CA ASP A 28 -9.06 -0.89 9.46
C ASP A 28 -8.52 -1.30 8.09
N VAL A 29 -7.42 -0.70 7.63
CA VAL A 29 -6.79 -1.04 6.36
C VAL A 29 -5.83 -2.22 6.53
N PHE A 30 -4.89 -2.13 7.46
CA PHE A 30 -3.71 -3.00 7.52
C PHE A 30 -3.85 -4.21 8.44
N ASP A 31 -4.73 -4.18 9.44
CA ASP A 31 -4.86 -5.32 10.35
C ASP A 31 -5.76 -6.40 9.73
N PRO A 32 -5.27 -7.62 9.48
CA PRO A 32 -6.13 -8.70 8.96
C PRO A 32 -7.18 -9.17 9.98
N ASP A 33 -6.93 -8.99 11.29
CA ASP A 33 -7.83 -9.42 12.36
C ASP A 33 -8.89 -8.34 12.64
N LYS A 34 -9.94 -8.34 11.82
CA LYS A 34 -11.02 -7.34 11.91
C LYS A 34 -11.84 -7.44 13.19
N ASP A 35 -11.95 -8.64 13.77
CA ASP A 35 -12.67 -8.85 15.03
C ASP A 35 -11.92 -8.19 16.19
N LYS A 36 -10.60 -8.31 16.21
CA LYS A 36 -9.77 -7.59 17.18
C LYS A 36 -9.84 -6.08 17.00
N VAL A 37 -9.84 -5.57 15.77
CA VAL A 37 -10.03 -4.13 15.52
C VAL A 37 -11.39 -3.66 16.04
N ALA A 38 -12.47 -4.42 15.83
CA ALA A 38 -13.78 -4.12 16.37
C ALA A 38 -13.77 -4.10 17.92
N SER A 39 -13.13 -5.09 18.55
CA SER A 39 -12.97 -5.11 20.01
C SER A 39 -12.18 -3.91 20.54
N LEU A 40 -11.11 -3.50 19.87
CA LEU A 40 -10.32 -2.33 20.25
C LEU A 40 -11.14 -1.03 20.12
N LYS A 41 -11.97 -0.91 19.07
CA LYS A 41 -12.90 0.22 18.91
C LYS A 41 -13.90 0.30 20.05
N GLU A 42 -14.50 -0.84 20.42
CA GLU A 42 -15.42 -0.88 21.56
C GLU A 42 -14.74 -0.51 22.88
N GLN A 43 -13.53 -1.02 23.14
CA GLN A 43 -12.76 -0.69 24.34
C GLN A 43 -12.40 0.79 24.38
N TYR A 44 -12.02 1.38 23.24
CA TYR A 44 -11.70 2.79 23.14
C TYR A 44 -12.92 3.68 23.40
N GLN A 45 -14.08 3.33 22.84
CA GLN A 45 -15.33 4.06 23.05
C GLN A 45 -15.86 3.97 24.48
N LYS A 46 -15.61 2.84 25.16
CA LYS A 46 -15.99 2.64 26.57
C LYS A 46 -15.03 3.35 27.55
N GLY A 47 -13.82 3.65 27.12
CA GLY A 47 -12.71 4.03 27.99
C GLY A 47 -12.00 2.81 28.57
N GLY A 48 -10.69 2.93 28.78
CA GLY A 48 -9.80 1.88 29.30
C GLY A 48 -8.67 1.49 28.33
N LEU A 49 -8.71 1.97 27.08
CA LEU A 49 -7.68 1.71 26.07
C LEU A 49 -6.89 2.99 25.75
N GLY A 50 -5.67 3.09 26.28
CA GLY A 50 -4.82 4.25 26.05
C GLY A 50 -4.20 4.29 24.65
N ASP A 51 -4.06 5.51 24.09
CA ASP A 51 -3.47 5.79 22.78
C ASP A 51 -2.10 5.18 22.57
N VAL A 52 -1.28 5.14 23.62
CA VAL A 52 0.07 4.57 23.54
C VAL A 52 0.02 3.09 23.18
N LYS A 53 -0.87 2.33 23.83
CA LYS A 53 -1.04 0.89 23.56
C LYS A 53 -1.62 0.67 22.18
N LEU A 54 -2.62 1.46 21.79
CA LEU A 54 -3.23 1.38 20.47
C LEU A 54 -2.21 1.66 19.35
N LYS A 55 -1.37 2.70 19.51
CA LYS A 55 -0.31 3.04 18.55
C LYS A 55 0.79 1.99 18.49
N GLN A 56 1.17 1.41 19.63
CA GLN A 56 2.12 0.29 19.66
C GLN A 56 1.58 -0.94 18.93
N TYR A 57 0.29 -1.22 19.10
CA TYR A 57 -0.36 -2.29 18.37
C TYR A 57 -0.37 -2.03 16.86
N LEU A 58 -0.77 -0.82 16.43
CA LEU A 58 -0.70 -0.43 15.02
C LEU A 58 0.72 -0.57 14.46
N TYR A 59 1.74 -0.18 15.22
CA TYR A 59 3.13 -0.35 14.80
C TYR A 59 3.45 -1.81 14.47
N GLN A 60 3.03 -2.76 15.32
CA GLN A 60 3.26 -4.19 15.07
C GLN A 60 2.57 -4.67 13.80
N VAL A 61 1.33 -4.23 13.56
CA VAL A 61 0.56 -4.55 12.35
C VAL A 61 1.26 -4.02 11.10
N ILE A 62 1.62 -2.74 11.08
CA ILE A 62 2.30 -2.13 9.93
C ILE A 62 3.68 -2.76 9.72
N GLU A 63 4.41 -3.04 10.79
CA GLU A 63 5.73 -3.66 10.69
C GLU A 63 5.64 -5.05 10.08
N ALA A 64 4.67 -5.87 10.49
CA ALA A 64 4.45 -7.19 9.89
C ALA A 64 4.16 -7.12 8.39
N GLU A 65 3.39 -6.12 7.95
CA GLU A 65 3.07 -5.89 6.53
C GLU A 65 4.28 -5.37 5.73
N LEU A 66 5.01 -4.40 6.29
CA LEU A 66 6.10 -3.73 5.58
C LEU A 66 7.43 -4.50 5.62
N MET A 67 7.67 -5.34 6.62
CA MET A 67 8.91 -6.11 6.76
C MET A 67 9.25 -6.90 5.48
N PRO A 68 8.37 -7.77 4.94
CA PRO A 68 8.70 -8.53 3.74
C PRO A 68 8.92 -7.63 2.50
N ILE A 69 8.26 -6.46 2.44
CA ILE A 69 8.48 -5.48 1.36
C ILE A 69 9.87 -4.84 1.49
N ARG A 70 10.26 -4.45 2.70
CA ARG A 70 11.57 -3.84 3.00
C ARG A 70 12.71 -4.82 2.73
N GLU A 71 12.54 -6.09 3.10
CA GLU A 71 13.52 -7.15 2.81
C GLU A 71 13.70 -7.36 1.30
N ARG A 72 12.61 -7.52 0.54
CA ARG A 72 12.71 -7.64 -0.93
C ARG A 72 13.35 -6.41 -1.56
N ARG A 73 12.97 -5.20 -1.11
CA ARG A 73 13.59 -3.95 -1.57
C ARG A 73 15.09 -3.93 -1.26
N ALA A 74 15.50 -4.35 -0.06
CA ALA A 74 16.90 -4.40 0.33
C ALA A 74 17.70 -5.37 -0.55
N ASN A 75 17.13 -6.54 -0.86
CA ASN A 75 17.74 -7.51 -1.77
C ASN A 75 17.94 -6.92 -3.17
N PHE A 76 16.91 -6.28 -3.76
CA PHE A 76 17.05 -5.63 -5.07
C PHE A 76 18.02 -4.43 -5.06
N ALA A 77 18.14 -3.74 -3.92
CA ALA A 77 19.10 -2.64 -3.79
C ALA A 77 20.56 -3.11 -3.81
N GLN A 78 20.84 -4.38 -3.47
CA GLN A 78 22.18 -4.96 -3.56
C GLN A 78 22.60 -5.24 -5.01
N ASN A 79 21.64 -5.45 -5.91
CA ASN A 79 21.88 -5.69 -7.32
C ASN A 79 20.91 -4.89 -8.20
N THR A 80 21.19 -3.61 -8.38
CA THR A 80 20.35 -2.74 -9.20
C THR A 80 20.30 -3.14 -10.67
N ALA A 81 21.30 -3.87 -11.17
CA ALA A 81 21.32 -4.35 -12.56
C ALA A 81 20.14 -5.28 -12.85
N GLU A 82 19.79 -6.16 -11.91
CA GLU A 82 18.62 -7.04 -12.01
C GLU A 82 17.31 -6.27 -12.19
N VAL A 83 17.17 -5.13 -11.48
CA VAL A 83 16.00 -4.24 -11.62
C VAL A 83 15.92 -3.65 -13.03
N TYR A 84 17.04 -3.21 -13.60
CA TYR A 84 17.08 -2.70 -14.97
C TYR A 84 16.76 -3.77 -16.01
N GLU A 85 17.25 -5.00 -15.83
CA GLU A 85 16.91 -6.13 -16.70
C GLU A 85 15.40 -6.43 -16.67
N MET A 86 14.77 -6.41 -15.49
CA MET A 86 13.31 -6.56 -15.38
C MET A 86 12.55 -5.47 -16.15
N LEU A 87 13.00 -4.21 -16.06
CA LEU A 87 12.41 -3.10 -16.80
C LEU A 87 12.62 -3.22 -18.32
N GLN A 88 13.81 -3.66 -18.75
CA GLN A 88 14.13 -3.85 -20.15
C GLN A 88 13.30 -4.99 -20.75
N GLU A 89 13.12 -6.10 -20.02
CA GLU A 89 12.27 -7.21 -20.41
C GLU A 89 10.81 -6.77 -20.57
N GLY A 90 10.28 -6.05 -19.57
CA GLY A 90 8.93 -5.49 -19.64
C GLY A 90 8.74 -4.56 -20.84
N SER A 91 9.74 -3.72 -21.11
CA SER A 91 9.75 -2.82 -22.28
C SER A 91 9.76 -3.59 -23.60
N ARG A 92 10.54 -4.68 -23.69
CA ARG A 92 10.58 -5.52 -24.89
C ARG A 92 9.23 -6.16 -25.16
N LYS A 93 8.57 -6.70 -24.13
CA LYS A 93 7.22 -7.28 -24.23
C LYS A 93 6.18 -6.24 -24.66
N ALA A 94 6.21 -5.05 -24.05
CA ALA A 94 5.32 -3.95 -24.42
C ALA A 94 5.54 -3.49 -25.87
N ASN A 95 6.79 -3.41 -26.33
CA ASN A 95 7.13 -3.03 -27.70
C ASN A 95 6.59 -3.99 -28.75
N VAL A 96 6.53 -5.30 -28.47
CA VAL A 96 5.91 -6.26 -29.40
C VAL A 96 4.45 -5.89 -29.66
N VAL A 97 3.69 -5.64 -28.58
CA VAL A 97 2.28 -5.25 -28.69
C VAL A 97 2.13 -3.88 -29.35
N ALA A 98 2.94 -2.90 -28.93
CA ALA A 98 2.89 -1.55 -29.49
C ALA A 98 3.20 -1.51 -30.98
N ASN A 99 4.20 -2.26 -31.44
CA ASN A 99 4.56 -2.33 -32.85
C ASN A 99 3.47 -3.02 -33.68
N GLN A 100 2.84 -4.06 -33.16
CA GLN A 100 1.68 -4.69 -33.81
C GLN A 100 0.54 -3.68 -33.99
N THR A 101 0.17 -2.97 -32.92
CA THR A 101 -0.87 -1.93 -32.99
C THR A 101 -0.49 -0.81 -33.96
N LEU A 102 0.77 -0.38 -33.98
CA LEU A 102 1.23 0.64 -34.93
C LEU A 102 1.16 0.17 -36.38
N ALA A 103 1.40 -1.10 -36.65
CA ALA A 103 1.25 -1.68 -37.99
C ALA A 103 -0.22 -1.62 -38.43
N GLU A 104 -1.14 -2.09 -37.58
CA GLU A 104 -2.59 -2.05 -37.85
C GLU A 104 -3.10 -0.62 -38.06
N VAL A 105 -2.65 0.32 -37.23
CA VAL A 105 -3.01 1.73 -37.39
C VAL A 105 -2.50 2.26 -38.72
N ARG A 106 -1.22 2.02 -39.06
CA ARG A 106 -0.62 2.48 -40.33
C ARG A 106 -1.35 1.89 -41.53
N GLU A 107 -1.76 0.64 -41.47
CA GLU A 107 -2.58 0.01 -42.51
C GLU A 107 -3.94 0.71 -42.65
N ALA A 108 -4.64 0.95 -41.54
CA ALA A 108 -5.95 1.59 -41.55
C ALA A 108 -5.95 3.02 -42.10
N ILE A 109 -4.86 3.79 -41.87
CA ILE A 109 -4.74 5.18 -42.34
C ILE A 109 -3.92 5.34 -43.62
N GLY A 110 -3.49 4.22 -44.24
CA GLY A 110 -2.78 4.23 -45.51
C GLY A 110 -1.31 4.71 -45.45
N LEU A 111 -0.65 4.58 -44.30
CA LEU A 111 0.79 4.86 -44.11
C LEU A 111 1.66 3.58 -44.23
N ASN A 112 1.22 2.60 -45.02
CA ASN A 112 1.86 1.30 -45.28
C ASN A 112 2.42 1.19 -46.72
N TYR A 113 3.09 2.25 -47.18
CA TYR A 113 3.48 2.46 -48.59
C TYR A 113 4.35 1.37 -49.23
N PHE A 114 5.04 0.55 -48.43
CA PHE A 114 6.01 -0.45 -48.89
C PHE A 114 5.61 -1.88 -48.57
N ASP A 115 4.48 -2.10 -47.89
CA ASP A 115 4.11 -3.41 -47.35
C ASP A 115 3.46 -4.32 -48.43
N HIS A 116 3.07 -3.76 -49.58
CA HIS A 116 2.38 -4.45 -50.69
C HIS A 116 3.20 -4.51 -52.00
N LYS A 117 4.53 -4.39 -51.93
CA LYS A 117 5.42 -4.52 -53.10
C LYS A 117 5.94 -5.93 -53.31
#